data_AF-A0A966WRN9-F1
#
_entry.id   AF-A0A966WRN9-F1
#
_cell.length_a   1.000
_cell.length_b   1.000
_cell.length_c   1.000
_cell.angle_alpha   90.00
_cell.angle_beta   90.00
_cell.angle_gamma   90.00
#
_symmetry.space_group_name_H-M   'P 1'
#
loop_
_entity.id
_entity.type
_entity.pdbx_description
1 polymer ?
#
loop_
_entity_poly.entity_id
_entity_poly.type
_entity_poly.pdbx_seq_one_letter_code
_entity_poly.pdbx_strand_id
1 'polypeptide(L)' 'RTEWRSLRDSLELEGVTRRFLTEPEARHVVAVTCASRAELFGLPAPDSAPEGELRFRNPSHPAAKNPHLAPGIASSV' A
#
# COMPACT_ATOMS: atom_id res chain seq x y z
N ARG A 1 -0.27 14.78 11.18
CA ARG A 1 -1.58 14.12 10.95
C ARG A 1 -2.11 14.45 9.56
N THR A 2 -2.26 15.74 9.22
CA THR A 2 -2.75 16.19 7.91
C THR A 2 -1.87 15.73 6.74
N GLU A 3 -0.54 15.73 6.90
CA GLU A 3 0.40 15.33 5.84
C GLU A 3 0.17 13.91 5.31
N TRP A 4 0.10 12.90 6.18
CA TRP A 4 -0.19 11.51 5.78
C TRP A 4 -1.50 11.38 5.02
N ARG A 5 -2.56 12.02 5.56
CA ARG A 5 -3.87 12.04 4.93
C ARG A 5 -3.81 12.69 3.55
N SER A 6 -3.16 13.84 3.44
CA SER A 6 -2.99 14.53 2.16
C SER A 6 -2.26 13.65 1.14
N LEU A 7 -1.16 12.99 1.51
CA LEU A 7 -0.41 12.10 0.64
C LEU A 7 -1.22 10.87 0.17
N ARG A 8 -2.12 10.37 1.03
CA ARG A 8 -3.06 9.29 0.68
C ARG A 8 -4.16 9.80 -0.25
N ASP A 9 -4.84 10.87 0.15
CA ASP A 9 -6.04 11.38 -0.53
C ASP A 9 -5.68 12.01 -1.90
N SER A 10 -4.46 12.55 -2.05
CA SER A 10 -3.90 13.00 -3.34
C SER A 10 -3.34 11.87 -4.20
N LEU A 11 -3.37 10.62 -3.71
CA LEU A 11 -2.77 9.44 -4.35
C LEU A 11 -1.26 9.55 -4.60
N GLU A 12 -0.56 10.46 -3.94
CA GLU A 12 0.90 10.58 -4.05
C GLU A 12 1.61 9.32 -3.56
N LEU A 13 1.14 8.72 -2.46
CA LEU A 13 1.68 7.43 -1.97
C LEU A 13 1.54 6.33 -3.03
N GLU A 14 0.39 6.25 -3.70
CA GLU A 14 0.16 5.29 -4.77
C GLU A 14 1.08 5.56 -5.97
N GLY A 15 1.18 6.81 -6.41
CA GLY A 15 2.01 7.20 -7.54
C GLY A 15 3.50 6.88 -7.32
N VAL A 16 4.03 7.22 -6.15
CA VAL A 16 5.43 6.91 -5.78
C VAL A 16 5.64 5.41 -5.66
N THR A 17 4.73 4.69 -4.99
CA THR A 17 4.85 3.23 -4.82
C THR A 17 4.79 2.50 -6.15
N ARG A 18 3.84 2.86 -7.03
CA ARG A 18 3.73 2.25 -8.36
C ARG A 18 4.96 2.53 -9.21
N ARG A 19 5.54 3.73 -9.14
CA ARG A 19 6.79 4.05 -9.83
C ARG A 19 7.94 3.18 -9.32
N PHE A 20 8.15 3.12 -8.01
CA PHE A 20 9.18 2.26 -7.41
C PHE A 20 9.04 0.80 -7.84
N LEU A 21 7.81 0.26 -7.87
CA LEU A 21 7.55 -1.12 -8.31
C LEU A 21 7.91 -1.40 -9.78
N THR A 22 8.21 -0.38 -10.59
CA THR A 22 8.75 -0.53 -11.95
C THR A 22 10.28 -0.52 -12.03
N GLU A 23 10.97 -0.18 -10.94
CA GLU A 23 12.44 -0.06 -10.89
C GLU A 23 13.11 -1.44 -10.71
N PRO A 24 14.35 -1.63 -11.21
CA PRO A 24 15.09 -2.88 -11.05
C PRO A 24 15.24 -3.35 -9.60
N GLU A 25 15.39 -2.41 -8.68
CA GLU A 25 15.53 -2.62 -7.23
C GLU A 25 14.29 -3.31 -6.64
N ALA A 26 13.10 -3.06 -7.20
CA ALA A 26 11.85 -3.66 -6.75
C ALA A 26 11.62 -5.08 -7.30
N ARG A 27 12.54 -5.64 -8.08
CA ARG A 27 12.38 -6.98 -8.70
C ARG A 27 12.10 -8.10 -7.68
N HIS A 28 12.65 -7.98 -6.47
CA HIS A 28 12.48 -8.95 -5.39
C HIS A 28 11.34 -8.60 -4.41
N VAL A 29 10.64 -7.50 -4.66
CA VAL A 29 9.55 -7.01 -3.81
C VAL A 29 8.23 -7.58 -4.31
N VAL A 30 7.53 -8.33 -3.45
CA VAL A 30 6.21 -8.90 -3.76
C VAL A 30 5.12 -7.83 -3.68
N ALA A 31 5.19 -6.97 -2.68
CA ALA A 31 4.24 -5.89 -2.43
C ALA A 31 4.86 -4.82 -1.53
N VAL A 32 4.26 -3.64 -1.54
CA VAL A 32 4.59 -2.53 -0.65
C VAL A 32 3.38 -2.20 0.20
N THR A 33 3.61 -1.96 1.49
CA THR A 33 2.59 -1.54 2.44
C THR A 33 2.93 -0.15 2.97
N CYS A 34 1.95 0.75 2.92
CA CYS A 34 2.06 2.11 3.44
C CYS A 34 1.07 2.26 4.60
N ALA A 35 1.60 2.46 5.81
CA ALA A 35 0.81 2.66 7.02
C ALA A 35 1.38 3.82 7.84
N SER A 36 0.51 4.60 8.48
CA SER A 36 0.91 5.50 9.56
C SER A 36 0.63 4.85 10.90
N ARG A 37 1.03 5.56 11.97
CA ARG A 37 0.67 5.20 13.34
C ARG A 37 -0.86 5.08 13.54
N ALA A 38 -1.67 5.83 12.78
CA ALA A 38 -3.12 5.77 12.90
C ALA A 38 -3.68 4.42 12.44
N GLU A 39 -3.23 3.91 11.28
CA GLU A 39 -3.60 2.58 10.79
C GLU A 39 -3.10 1.47 11.73
N LEU A 40 -1.86 1.56 12.21
CA LEU A 40 -1.28 0.56 13.12
C LEU A 40 -2.01 0.44 14.48
N PHE A 41 -2.61 1.53 14.97
CA PHE A 41 -3.39 1.53 16.20
C PHE A 41 -4.91 1.45 15.97
N GLY A 42 -5.35 1.23 14.73
CA GLY A 42 -6.78 1.08 14.41
C GLY A 42 -7.60 2.32 14.74
N LEU A 43 -7.02 3.52 14.62
CA LEU A 43 -7.79 4.76 14.76
C LEU A 43 -8.89 4.80 13.69
N PRO A 44 -10.02 5.47 13.93
CA PRO A 44 -11.08 5.56 12.94
C PRO A 44 -10.73 6.55 11.82
N ALA A 45 -11.48 6.47 10.72
CA ALA A 45 -11.53 7.54 9.74
C ALA A 45 -11.92 8.87 10.43
N PRO A 46 -11.36 10.00 9.99
CA PRO A 46 -10.54 10.15 8.80
C PRO A 46 -9.01 10.08 9.06
N ASP A 47 -8.59 9.76 10.29
CA ASP A 47 -7.18 9.70 10.68
C ASP A 47 -6.45 8.48 10.09
N SER A 48 -7.16 7.37 9.88
CA SER A 48 -6.72 6.18 9.16
C SER A 48 -7.45 6.03 7.82
N ALA A 49 -6.98 5.14 6.94
CA ALA A 49 -7.78 4.76 5.77
C ALA A 49 -8.94 3.84 6.20
N PRO A 50 -10.11 3.92 5.52
CA PRO A 50 -11.29 3.12 5.88
C PRO A 50 -11.02 1.62 5.96
N GLU A 51 -10.18 1.12 5.06
CA GLU A 51 -9.82 -0.30 4.93
C GLU A 51 -8.49 -0.67 5.62
N GLY A 52 -7.94 0.24 6.44
CA GLY A 52 -6.65 0.06 7.11
C GLY A 52 -5.46 0.52 6.27
N GLU A 53 -4.35 -0.22 6.29
CA GLU A 53 -3.15 0.14 5.53
C GLU A 53 -3.32 0.01 4.01
N LEU A 54 -2.59 0.83 3.25
CA LEU A 54 -2.56 0.73 1.80
C LEU A 54 -1.59 -0.38 1.39
N ARG A 55 -2.03 -1.28 0.50
CA ARG A 55 -1.25 -2.43 0.04
C ARG A 55 -1.20 -2.45 -1.48
N PHE A 56 0.00 -2.42 -2.02
CA PHE A 56 0.27 -2.36 -3.46
C PHE A 56 1.04 -3.60 -3.89
N ARG A 57 0.36 -4.55 -4.53
CA ARG A 57 1.01 -5.74 -5.12
C ARG A 57 1.89 -5.38 -6.32
N ASN A 58 3.05 -6.03 -6.44
CA ASN A 58 3.93 -5.89 -7.60
C ASN A 58 3.44 -6.76 -8.77
N PRO A 59 2.94 -6.19 -9.89
CA PRO A 59 2.42 -7.00 -11.00
C PRO A 59 3.50 -7.86 -11.70
N SER A 60 4.78 -7.47 -11.59
CA SER A 60 5.91 -8.15 -12.22
C SER A 60 6.43 -9.34 -11.39
N HIS A 61 6.11 -9.42 -10.09
CA HIS A 61 6.59 -10.48 -9.23
C HIS A 61 5.66 -11.72 -9.29
N PRO A 62 6.15 -12.94 -9.58
CA PRO A 62 5.31 -14.14 -9.69
C PRO A 62 4.49 -14.43 -8.43
N ALA A 63 5.09 -14.32 -7.24
CA ALA A 63 4.39 -14.55 -5.98
C ALA A 63 3.24 -13.57 -5.74
N ALA A 64 3.29 -12.35 -6.29
CA ALA A 64 2.22 -11.37 -6.12
C ALA A 64 0.91 -11.74 -6.85
N LYS A 65 0.98 -12.77 -7.70
CA LYS A 65 -0.17 -13.37 -8.41
C LYS A 65 -0.76 -14.56 -7.66
N ASN A 66 -0.12 -15.02 -6.58
CA ASN A 66 -0.61 -16.14 -5.78
C ASN A 66 -1.88 -15.72 -5.02
N PRO A 67 -3.04 -16.35 -5.27
CA PRO A 67 -4.30 -16.01 -4.60
C PRO A 67 -4.23 -16.15 -3.07
N HIS A 68 -3.41 -17.07 -2.55
CA HIS A 68 -3.24 -17.26 -1.11
C HIS A 68 -2.56 -16.08 -0.41
N LEU A 69 -1.80 -15.26 -1.15
CA LEU A 69 -1.18 -14.05 -0.60
C LEU A 69 -2.09 -12.83 -0.70
N ALA A 70 -3.19 -12.88 -1.47
CA ALA A 70 -4.05 -11.74 -1.75
C ALA A 70 -4.50 -10.97 -0.48
N PRO A 71 -4.90 -11.62 0.64
CA PRO A 71 -5.29 -10.90 1.85
C PRO A 71 -4.18 -10.00 2.44
N GLY A 72 -2.91 -10.33 2.21
CA GLY A 72 -1.76 -9.61 2.76
C GLY A 72 -1.11 -8.62 1.80
N ILE A 73 -1.46 -8.61 0.51
CA ILE A 73 -0.72 -7.83 -0.51
C ILE A 73 -1.60 -6.95 -1.39
N ALA A 74 -2.92 -7.15 -1.38
CA ALA A 74 -3.86 -6.33 -2.10
C ALA A 74 -4.71 -5.54 -1.11
N SER A 75 -4.90 -4.25 -1.38
CA SER A 75 -6.01 -3.53 -0.78
C SER A 75 -7.31 -4.03 -1.42
N SER A 76 -8.30 -4.35 -0.59
CA SER A 76 -9.69 -4.41 -1.00
C SER A 76 -10.09 -3.00 -1.39
N VAL A 77 -10.28 -2.76 -2.69
CA VAL A 77 -10.93 -1.54 -3.17
C VAL A 77 -12.37 -1.53 -2.67
#